data_AF-A0A1Z5RM85-F1
#
_entry.id   AF-A0A1Z5RM85-F1
#
_cell.length_a   1.000
_cell.length_b   1.000
_cell.length_c   1.000
_cell.angle_alpha   90.00
_cell.angle_beta   90.00
_cell.angle_gamma   90.00
#
_symmetry.space_group_name_H-M   'P 1'
#
loop_
_entity.id
_entity.type
_entity.pdbx_description
1 polymer ?
#
loop_
_entity_poly.entity_id
_entity_poly.type
_entity_poly.pdbx_seq_one_letter_code
_entity_poly.pdbx_strand_id
1 'polypeptide(L)'
;MENELSTTTEGEELKSAAQVVSDVLAESTKKNKFLQNVGFQNASRRSSARSTETELEAERRTNAELRAQVADLSNKVQESEQARIVDREEMKRSQSAMEAKLNLLVRQN
;
A
#
# COMPACT_ATOMS: atom_id res chain seq x y z
N MET A 1 62.82 -4.92 -47.75
CA MET A 1 61.59 -5.37 -48.43
C MET A 1 60.70 -5.93 -47.33
N GLU A 2 59.75 -5.12 -46.90
CA GLU A 2 58.68 -5.42 -45.94
C GLU A 2 57.46 -5.90 -46.77
N ASN A 3 56.50 -6.72 -46.35
CA ASN A 3 56.12 -7.31 -45.07
C ASN A 3 55.25 -8.54 -45.41
N GLU A 4 55.41 -9.65 -44.68
CA GLU A 4 54.61 -10.86 -44.84
C GLU A 4 53.19 -10.63 -44.33
N LEU A 5 52.19 -10.72 -45.23
CA LEU A 5 50.77 -10.65 -44.90
C LEU A 5 50.30 -11.99 -44.36
N SER A 6 50.40 -12.18 -43.04
CA SER A 6 49.83 -13.33 -42.34
C SER A 6 48.30 -13.32 -42.41
N THR A 7 47.77 -14.38 -43.01
CA THR A 7 46.37 -14.74 -43.15
C THR A 7 45.67 -14.90 -41.80
N THR A 8 44.66 -14.08 -41.51
CA THR A 8 43.70 -14.37 -40.43
C THR A 8 42.58 -15.25 -40.96
N THR A 9 42.53 -16.45 -40.38
CA THR A 9 41.55 -17.53 -40.48
C THR A 9 40.11 -17.09 -40.75
N GLU A 10 39.55 -17.65 -41.82
CA GLU A 10 38.14 -17.65 -42.20
C GLU A 10 37.31 -18.43 -41.16
N GLY A 11 36.19 -17.88 -40.66
CA GLY A 11 35.15 -18.71 -40.05
C GLY A 11 34.35 -18.18 -38.86
N GLU A 12 34.60 -16.97 -38.34
CA GLU A 12 33.69 -16.36 -37.37
C GLU A 12 32.85 -15.27 -38.05
N GLU A 13 31.54 -15.48 -38.14
CA GLU A 13 30.58 -14.45 -38.54
C GLU A 13 30.84 -13.23 -37.64
N LEU A 14 31.34 -12.14 -38.24
CA LEU A 14 31.74 -10.94 -37.52
C LEU A 14 30.53 -10.45 -36.74
N LYS A 15 30.53 -10.70 -35.42
CA LYS A 15 29.47 -10.24 -34.53
C LYS A 15 29.34 -8.73 -34.73
N SER A 16 28.12 -8.28 -35.03
CA SER A 16 27.82 -6.85 -35.12
C SER A 16 28.30 -6.17 -33.84
N ALA A 17 28.80 -4.93 -33.94
CA ALA A 17 29.21 -4.15 -32.79
C ALA A 17 28.10 -4.09 -31.72
N ALA A 18 26.83 -4.06 -32.16
CA ALA A 18 25.67 -4.12 -31.26
C ALA A 18 25.57 -5.45 -30.49
N GLN A 19 25.88 -6.58 -31.14
CA GLN A 19 25.89 -7.91 -30.54
C GLN A 19 27.02 -8.06 -29.53
N VAL A 20 28.24 -7.62 -29.89
CA VAL A 20 29.40 -7.65 -28.98
C VAL A 20 29.17 -6.77 -27.76
N VAL A 21 28.61 -5.57 -27.96
CA VAL A 21 28.23 -4.69 -26.86
C VAL A 21 27.16 -5.35 -26.00
N SER A 22 26.13 -5.96 -26.59
CA SER A 22 25.09 -6.68 -25.85
C SER A 22 25.65 -7.84 -25.02
N ASP A 23 26.55 -8.64 -25.57
CA ASP A 23 27.17 -9.79 -24.90
C ASP A 23 28.03 -9.33 -23.70
N VAL A 24 28.88 -8.31 -23.88
CA VAL A 24 29.71 -7.72 -22.81
C VAL A 24 28.83 -7.05 -21.74
N LEU A 25 27.74 -6.41 -22.15
CA LEU A 25 26.75 -5.83 -21.24
C LEU A 25 26.08 -6.91 -20.39
N ALA A 26 25.67 -8.02 -21.00
CA ALA A 26 25.03 -9.15 -20.33
C ALA A 26 25.96 -9.88 -19.36
N GLU A 27 27.20 -10.17 -19.79
CA GLU A 27 28.20 -10.92 -19.02
C GLU A 27 28.70 -10.14 -17.78
N SER A 28 28.67 -8.81 -17.85
CA SER A 28 29.21 -7.92 -16.81
C SER A 28 28.12 -7.29 -15.90
N THR A 29 26.90 -7.80 -15.90
CA THR A 29 25.68 -7.19 -15.30
C THR A 29 25.75 -6.78 -13.82
N LYS A 30 26.75 -7.18 -13.03
CA LYS A 30 26.96 -6.64 -11.66
C LYS A 30 28.00 -5.52 -11.56
N LYS A 31 28.92 -5.39 -12.53
CA LYS A 31 30.03 -4.43 -12.53
C LYS A 31 30.38 -3.92 -13.94
N ASN A 32 29.37 -3.63 -14.75
CA ASN A 32 29.60 -3.18 -16.12
C ASN A 32 30.24 -1.79 -16.18
N LYS A 33 31.53 -1.77 -16.50
CA LYS A 33 32.33 -0.55 -16.65
C LYS A 33 31.90 0.29 -17.85
N PHE A 34 31.38 -0.33 -18.90
CA PHE A 34 30.87 0.40 -20.07
C PHE A 34 29.65 1.25 -19.68
N LEU A 35 28.64 0.67 -19.02
CA LEU A 35 27.48 1.40 -18.50
C LEU A 35 27.88 2.49 -17.52
N GLN A 36 28.84 2.22 -16.62
CA GLN A 36 29.39 3.23 -15.73
C GLN A 36 30.04 4.39 -16.49
N ASN A 37 30.83 4.09 -17.53
CA ASN A 37 31.53 5.09 -18.34
C ASN A 37 30.57 5.92 -19.21
N VAL A 38 29.42 5.36 -19.60
CA VAL A 38 28.36 6.09 -20.33
C VAL A 38 27.31 6.74 -19.40
N GLY A 39 27.59 6.80 -18.09
CA GLY A 39 26.77 7.52 -17.11
C GLY A 39 25.60 6.74 -16.50
N PHE A 40 25.43 5.46 -16.86
CA PHE A 40 24.42 4.58 -16.30
C PHE A 40 24.98 3.82 -15.09
N GLN A 41 24.60 4.24 -13.89
CA GLN A 41 24.92 3.48 -12.68
C GLN A 41 24.06 2.20 -12.64
N ASN A 42 24.69 1.06 -12.32
CA ASN A 42 23.99 -0.20 -12.09
C ASN A 42 23.06 -0.04 -10.89
N ALA A 43 21.81 0.37 -11.14
CA ALA A 43 20.80 0.44 -10.10
C ALA A 43 20.57 -0.98 -9.60
N SER A 44 21.03 -1.27 -8.38
CA SER A 44 20.70 -2.50 -7.68
C SER A 44 19.18 -2.50 -7.44
N ARG A 45 18.41 -3.03 -8.40
CA ARG A 45 16.93 -3.05 -8.35
C ARG A 45 16.39 -3.93 -7.22
N ARG A 46 17.24 -4.75 -6.57
CA ARG A 46 16.80 -5.76 -5.59
C ARG A 46 16.62 -5.23 -4.16
N SER A 47 17.27 -4.12 -3.78
CA SER A 47 17.08 -3.55 -2.43
C SER A 47 15.76 -2.78 -2.33
N SER A 48 15.43 -1.98 -3.34
CA SER A 48 14.22 -1.16 -3.36
C SER A 48 12.93 -2.00 -3.32
N ALA A 49 12.85 -3.08 -4.11
CA ALA A 49 11.66 -3.94 -4.13
C ALA A 49 11.39 -4.66 -2.79
N ARG A 50 12.45 -5.01 -2.05
CA ARG A 50 12.32 -5.66 -0.73
C ARG A 50 11.85 -4.68 0.34
N SER A 51 12.36 -3.44 0.31
CA SER A 51 11.90 -2.37 1.20
C SER A 51 10.43 -2.03 0.96
N THR A 52 9.99 -1.94 -0.30
CA THR A 52 8.58 -1.64 -0.61
C THR A 52 7.61 -2.74 -0.17
N GLU A 53 8.02 -4.01 -0.22
CA GLU A 53 7.18 -5.12 0.22
C GLU A 53 7.01 -5.16 1.74
N THR A 54 8.10 -4.87 2.48
CA THR A 54 8.05 -4.76 3.94
C THR A 54 7.22 -3.58 4.43
N GLU A 55 7.30 -2.43 3.74
CA GLU A 55 6.48 -1.25 4.06
C GLU A 55 5.00 -1.52 3.79
N LEU A 56 4.67 -2.17 2.68
CA LEU A 56 3.31 -2.54 2.33
C LEU A 56 2.69 -3.52 3.34
N GLU A 57 3.46 -4.49 3.84
CA GLU A 57 2.96 -5.42 4.85
C GLU A 57 2.70 -4.72 6.19
N ALA A 58 3.59 -3.81 6.59
CA ALA A 58 3.38 -2.98 7.78
C ALA A 58 2.12 -2.12 7.63
N GLU A 59 1.93 -1.46 6.49
CA GLU A 59 0.74 -0.64 6.21
C GLU A 59 -0.55 -1.48 6.16
N ARG A 60 -0.50 -2.70 5.64
CA ARG A 60 -1.66 -3.61 5.66
C ARG A 60 -2.08 -3.96 7.08
N ARG A 61 -1.11 -4.21 7.97
CA ARG A 61 -1.38 -4.52 9.38
C ARG A 61 -1.99 -3.32 10.10
N THR A 62 -1.40 -2.14 9.94
CA THR A 62 -1.94 -0.91 10.56
C THR A 62 -3.32 -0.56 10.01
N ASN A 63 -3.56 -0.75 8.70
CA ASN A 63 -4.87 -0.53 8.10
C ASN A 63 -5.93 -1.51 8.64
N ALA A 64 -5.57 -2.78 8.84
CA ALA A 64 -6.47 -3.77 9.42
C ALA A 64 -6.85 -3.39 10.86
N GLU A 65 -5.87 -2.95 11.66
CA GLU A 65 -6.12 -2.48 13.02
C GLU A 65 -7.02 -1.23 13.04
N LEU A 66 -6.76 -0.26 12.18
CA LEU A 66 -7.59 0.94 12.06
C LEU A 66 -9.04 0.58 11.67
N ARG A 67 -9.23 -0.34 10.73
CA ARG A 67 -10.57 -0.83 10.34
C ARG A 67 -11.29 -1.48 11.52
N ALA A 68 -10.58 -2.26 12.33
CA ALA A 68 -11.16 -2.87 13.53
C ALA A 68 -11.58 -1.81 14.55
N GLN A 69 -10.75 -0.78 14.79
CA GLN A 69 -11.09 0.32 15.69
C GLN A 69 -12.30 1.12 15.19
N VAL A 70 -12.38 1.40 13.88
CA VAL A 70 -13.53 2.10 13.28
C VAL A 70 -14.81 1.27 13.43
N ALA A 71 -14.74 -0.05 13.21
CA ALA A 71 -15.89 -0.92 13.38
C ALA A 71 -16.38 -0.96 14.85
N ASP A 72 -15.46 -1.10 15.81
CA ASP A 72 -15.77 -1.05 17.23
C ASP A 72 -16.41 0.28 17.64
N LEU A 73 -15.84 1.40 17.18
CA LEU A 73 -16.38 2.72 17.48
C LEU A 73 -17.77 2.93 16.86
N SER A 74 -17.98 2.46 15.63
CA SER A 74 -19.28 2.51 14.97
C SER A 74 -20.35 1.73 15.75
N ASN A 75 -20.01 0.54 16.24
CA ASN A 75 -20.93 -0.26 17.06
C ASN A 75 -21.27 0.46 18.37
N LYS A 76 -20.27 1.00 19.08
CA LYS A 76 -20.49 1.76 20.33
C LYS A 76 -21.38 2.98 20.13
N VAL A 77 -21.19 3.71 19.02
CA VAL A 77 -22.02 4.86 18.68
C VAL A 77 -23.46 4.42 18.41
N GLN A 78 -23.65 3.34 17.65
CA GLN A 78 -24.98 2.82 17.36
C GLN A 78 -25.70 2.34 18.63
N GLU A 79 -25.03 1.60 19.50
CA GLU A 79 -25.58 1.13 20.78
C GLU A 79 -25.94 2.31 21.70
N SER A 80 -25.07 3.30 21.81
CA SER A 80 -25.30 4.51 22.60
C SER A 80 -26.49 5.31 22.09
N GLU A 81 -26.62 5.47 20.77
CA GLU A 81 -27.75 6.19 20.18
C GLU A 81 -29.06 5.43 20.41
N GLN A 82 -29.04 4.10 20.30
CA GLN A 82 -30.20 3.26 20.58
C GLN A 82 -30.63 3.38 22.05
N ALA A 83 -29.69 3.36 22.99
CA ALA A 83 -29.98 3.56 24.41
C ALA A 83 -30.60 4.94 24.67
N ARG A 84 -30.03 6.01 24.09
CA ARG A 84 -30.58 7.37 24.18
C ARG A 84 -32.00 7.48 23.64
N ILE A 85 -32.32 6.78 22.56
CA ILE A 85 -33.68 6.75 21.99
C ILE A 85 -34.64 6.10 22.99
N VAL A 86 -34.27 4.94 23.55
CA VAL A 86 -35.08 4.23 24.53
C VAL A 86 -35.34 5.09 25.77
N ASP A 87 -34.30 5.68 26.34
CA ASP A 87 -34.41 6.56 27.52
C ASP A 87 -35.33 7.75 27.24
N ARG A 88 -35.23 8.35 26.05
CA ARG A 88 -36.08 9.48 25.66
C ARG A 88 -37.54 9.08 25.54
N GLU A 89 -37.83 7.91 24.97
CA GLU A 89 -39.19 7.41 24.85
C GLU A 89 -39.78 7.04 26.22
N GLU A 90 -38.98 6.48 27.13
CA GLU A 90 -39.40 6.20 28.51
C GLU A 90 -39.72 7.50 29.26
N MET A 91 -38.86 8.52 29.16
CA MET A 91 -39.11 9.83 29.76
C MET A 91 -40.40 10.47 29.23
N LYS A 92 -40.67 10.41 27.92
CA LYS A 92 -41.93 10.92 27.35
C LYS A 92 -43.14 10.18 27.90
N ARG A 93 -43.08 8.84 28.02
CA ARG A 93 -44.19 8.04 28.59
C ARG A 93 -44.44 8.41 30.04
N SER A 94 -43.38 8.54 30.84
CA SER A 94 -43.48 8.95 32.24
C SER A 94 -44.09 10.35 32.38
N GLN A 95 -43.63 11.29 31.55
CA GLN A 95 -44.18 12.65 31.50
C GLN A 95 -45.67 12.65 31.15
N SER A 96 -46.07 11.93 30.10
CA SER A 96 -47.47 11.83 29.69
C SER A 96 -48.35 11.19 30.78
N ALA A 97 -47.85 10.15 31.45
CA ALA A 97 -48.57 9.52 32.57
C ALA A 97 -48.74 10.47 33.76
N MET A 98 -47.72 11.28 34.07
CA MET A 98 -47.78 12.29 35.12
C MET A 98 -48.76 13.41 34.75
N GLU A 99 -48.71 13.91 33.52
CA GLU A 99 -49.61 14.94 33.01
C GLU A 99 -51.07 14.46 33.01
N ALA A 100 -51.33 13.20 32.65
CA ALA A 100 -52.67 12.61 32.72
C ALA A 100 -53.19 12.57 34.17
N LYS A 101 -52.34 12.20 35.15
CA LYS A 101 -52.70 12.22 36.58
C LYS A 101 -53.00 13.62 37.09
N LEU A 102 -52.19 14.62 36.71
CA LEU A 102 -52.40 16.01 37.08
C LEU A 102 -53.73 16.54 36.51
N ASN A 103 -53.99 16.27 35.22
CA ASN A 103 -55.25 16.67 34.58
C ASN A 103 -56.47 16.03 35.26
N LEU A 104 -56.38 14.77 35.70
CA LEU A 104 -57.45 14.13 36.47
C LEU A 104 -57.72 14.85 37.79
N LEU A 105 -56.66 15.20 38.53
CA LEU A 105 -56.78 15.89 39.82
C LEU A 105 -57.36 17.30 39.67
N VAL A 106 -56.98 18.03 38.62
CA VAL A 106 -57.53 19.35 38.30
C VAL A 106 -59.02 19.25 37.95
N ARG A 107 -59.46 18.19 37.27
CA ARG A 107 -60.88 17.96 36.94
C ARG A 107 -61.73 17.54 38.15
N GLN A 108 -61.11 17.11 39.24
CA GLN A 108 -61.78 16.68 40.48
C GLN A 108 -61.98 17.82 41.48
N ASN A 109 -61.39 18.99 41.24
CA ASN A 109 -61.65 20.24 41.97
C ASN A 109 -62.63 21.12 41.18
#